data_AF-X0Q7V3-F1
#
_entry.id   AF-X0Q7V3-F1
#
_cell.length_a   1.000
_cell.length_b   1.000
_cell.length_c   1.000
_cell.angle_alpha   90.00
_cell.angle_beta   90.00
_cell.angle_gamma   90.00
#
_symmetry.space_group_name_H-M   'P 1'
#
loop_
_entity.id
_entity.type
_entity.pdbx_description
1 polymer ?
#
loop_
_entity_poly.entity_id
_entity_poly.type
_entity_poly.pdbx_seq_one_letter_code
_entity_poly.pdbx_strand_id
1 'polypeptide(L)'
;MAEFLRILRKTKLAGRVLSQVTVTDDVPVTLVHGSHLAAIGQDTWLTKCDPVDYRTTRDWAASILDETTKGVVGIKYRARNDEDKFSVVMTIKPNVGVGLHDLMAVSRGPIKLDDRAGLELVRSHLATYNAPVI
;
A
#
# COMPACT_ATOMS: atom_id res chain seq x y z
N MET A 1 13.60 1.02 20.99
CA MET A 1 12.55 1.77 20.27
C MET A 1 11.35 1.90 21.19
N ALA A 2 10.87 3.11 21.46
CA ALA A 2 9.63 3.28 22.22
C ALA A 2 8.45 2.89 21.32
N GLU A 3 7.72 1.85 21.70
CA GLU A 3 6.50 1.44 21.02
C GLU A 3 5.38 2.42 21.41
N PHE A 4 5.14 3.42 20.56
CA PHE A 4 3.99 4.30 20.74
C PHE A 4 2.71 3.50 20.50
N LEU A 5 1.77 3.61 21.44
CA LEU A 5 0.45 3.01 21.29
C LEU A 5 -0.21 3.51 19.99
N ARG A 6 -0.42 2.60 19.04
CA ARG A 6 -0.98 2.92 17.73
C ARG A 6 -2.50 2.93 17.82
N ILE A 7 -3.11 4.10 17.73
CA ILE A 7 -4.56 4.25 17.87
C ILE A 7 -5.17 4.77 16.57
N LEU A 8 -6.26 4.14 16.12
CA LEU A 8 -7.09 4.69 15.05
C LEU A 8 -8.34 5.35 15.65
N ARG A 9 -8.49 6.66 15.46
CA ARG A 9 -9.74 7.36 15.84
C ARG A 9 -10.85 6.98 14.87
N LYS A 10 -12.03 6.61 15.37
CA LYS A 10 -13.22 6.27 14.58
C LYS A 10 -13.59 7.37 13.57
N THR A 11 -13.39 8.64 13.93
CA THR A 11 -13.64 9.78 13.02
C THR A 11 -12.80 9.73 11.75
N LYS A 12 -11.65 9.04 11.75
CA LYS A 12 -10.85 8.84 10.54
C LYS A 12 -11.49 7.89 9.54
N LEU A 13 -12.49 7.10 9.95
CA LEU A 13 -13.22 6.17 9.09
C LEU A 13 -14.44 6.81 8.40
N ALA A 14 -14.87 8.00 8.82
CA ALA A 14 -16.03 8.68 8.28
C ALA A 14 -15.93 8.83 6.74
N GLY A 15 -16.95 8.35 6.03
CA GLY A 15 -17.03 8.38 4.57
C GLY A 15 -16.02 7.48 3.84
N ARG A 16 -15.25 6.63 4.54
CA ARG A 16 -14.31 5.70 3.91
C ARG A 16 -14.96 4.37 3.60
N VAL A 17 -14.50 3.76 2.50
CA VAL A 17 -14.90 2.42 2.08
C VAL A 17 -13.67 1.54 1.87
N LEU A 18 -13.86 0.23 2.01
CA LEU A 18 -12.90 -0.79 1.63
C LEU A 18 -13.44 -1.57 0.43
N SER A 19 -12.63 -1.68 -0.62
CA SER A 19 -12.90 -2.51 -1.79
C SER A 19 -11.75 -3.48 -1.98
N GLN A 20 -12.08 -4.70 -2.39
CA GLN A 20 -11.12 -5.66 -2.90
C GLN A 20 -11.04 -5.51 -4.42
N VAL A 21 -9.82 -5.39 -4.92
CA VAL A 21 -9.53 -5.37 -6.35
C VAL A 21 -8.76 -6.63 -6.72
N THR A 22 -9.11 -7.22 -7.85
CA THR A 22 -8.40 -8.34 -8.46
C THR A 22 -7.72 -7.84 -9.72
N VAL A 23 -6.43 -8.09 -9.84
CA VAL A 23 -5.66 -7.84 -11.06
C VAL A 23 -6.09 -8.85 -12.11
N THR A 24 -6.52 -8.38 -13.28
CA THR A 24 -7.09 -9.20 -14.37
C THR A 24 -6.10 -9.49 -15.50
N ASP A 25 -4.98 -8.78 -15.53
CA ASP A 25 -3.92 -8.92 -16.52
C ASP A 25 -2.55 -8.64 -15.86
N ASP A 26 -1.45 -8.99 -16.53
CA ASP A 26 -0.11 -8.78 -15.99
C ASP A 26 0.19 -7.28 -15.82
N VAL A 27 0.51 -6.91 -14.58
CA VAL A 27 0.84 -5.54 -14.20
C VAL A 27 2.35 -5.42 -13.97
N PRO A 28 3.09 -4.69 -14.83
CA PRO A 28 4.52 -4.57 -14.69
C PRO A 28 4.89 -3.71 -13.48
N VAL A 29 5.52 -4.33 -12.48
CA VAL A 29 5.95 -3.70 -11.23
C VAL A 29 7.42 -3.97 -10.95
N THR A 30 8.11 -2.98 -10.39
CA THR A 30 9.43 -3.16 -9.83
C THR A 30 9.33 -3.85 -8.47
N LEU A 31 10.13 -4.89 -8.25
CA LEU A 31 10.23 -5.56 -6.96
C LEU A 31 11.18 -4.75 -6.06
N VAL A 32 10.68 -4.33 -4.90
CA VAL A 32 11.44 -3.55 -3.90
C VAL A 32 11.43 -4.33 -2.58
N HIS A 33 12.00 -5.53 -2.63
CA HIS A 33 12.17 -6.42 -1.49
C HIS A 33 13.29 -7.45 -1.73
N GLY A 34 13.85 -8.01 -0.66
CA GLY A 34 14.89 -9.05 -0.74
C GLY A 34 16.10 -8.59 -1.53
N SER A 35 16.63 -9.44 -2.40
CA SER A 35 17.79 -9.14 -3.27
C SER A 35 17.57 -7.95 -4.21
N HIS A 36 16.32 -7.61 -4.54
CA HIS A 36 16.03 -6.49 -5.43
C HIS A 36 16.31 -5.13 -4.78
N LEU A 37 16.29 -5.03 -3.44
CA LEU A 37 16.75 -3.83 -2.75
C LEU A 37 18.25 -3.64 -2.94
N ALA A 38 19.04 -4.71 -2.81
CA ALA A 38 20.49 -4.66 -3.04
C ALA A 38 20.84 -4.26 -4.47
N ALA A 39 20.04 -4.67 -5.45
CA ALA A 39 20.23 -4.30 -6.86
C ALA A 39 20.13 -2.78 -7.13
N ILE A 40 19.44 -2.04 -6.27
CA ILE A 40 19.34 -0.57 -6.33
C ILE A 40 20.19 0.12 -5.24
N GLY A 41 21.11 -0.62 -4.62
CA GLY A 41 22.01 -0.10 -3.57
C GLY A 41 21.30 0.24 -2.27
N GLN A 42 20.12 -0.35 -2.00
CA GLN A 42 19.31 -0.10 -0.81
C GLN A 42 19.15 -1.35 0.05
N ASP A 43 18.61 -1.15 1.26
CA ASP A 43 18.23 -2.23 2.17
C ASP A 43 16.79 -2.04 2.69
N THR A 44 16.43 -2.80 3.73
CA THR A 44 15.09 -2.78 4.33
C THR A 44 14.64 -1.40 4.84
N TRP A 45 15.53 -0.45 5.12
CA TRP A 45 15.18 0.90 5.56
C TRP A 45 14.16 1.55 4.60
N LEU A 46 14.33 1.34 3.28
CA LEU A 46 13.48 1.95 2.25
C LEU A 46 12.00 1.54 2.38
N THR A 47 11.74 0.35 2.92
CA THR A 47 10.38 -0.22 3.06
C THR A 47 9.89 -0.27 4.51
N LYS A 48 10.79 -0.04 5.48
CA LYS A 48 10.54 -0.20 6.91
C LYS A 48 10.94 1.00 7.78
N CYS A 49 11.19 2.16 7.17
CA CYS A 49 11.61 3.38 7.87
C CYS A 49 10.59 3.92 8.87
N ASP A 50 11.06 4.88 9.67
CA ASP A 50 10.23 5.71 10.53
C ASP A 50 9.58 6.86 9.74
N PRO A 51 8.48 7.46 10.24
CA PRO A 51 7.77 8.52 9.54
C PRO A 51 8.61 9.73 9.13
N VAL A 52 9.72 9.99 9.82
CA VAL A 52 10.65 11.09 9.50
C VAL A 52 11.30 10.91 8.11
N ASP A 53 11.50 9.66 7.68
CA ASP A 53 12.14 9.33 6.41
C ASP A 53 11.13 9.16 5.26
N TYR A 54 9.83 9.32 5.52
CA TYR A 54 8.78 9.13 4.50
C TYR A 54 8.92 10.05 3.31
N ARG A 55 9.61 11.19 3.45
CA ARG A 55 9.93 12.04 2.30
C ARG A 55 10.96 11.34 1.40
N THR A 56 12.07 10.91 1.97
CA THR A 56 13.15 10.22 1.26
C THR A 56 12.66 8.95 0.57
N THR A 57 11.81 8.15 1.22
CA THR A 57 11.27 6.93 0.59
C THR A 57 10.31 7.22 -0.58
N ARG A 58 9.60 8.36 -0.55
CA ARG A 58 8.81 8.82 -1.70
C ARG A 58 9.67 9.31 -2.85
N ASP A 59 10.79 9.97 -2.57
CA ASP A 59 11.75 10.40 -3.59
C ASP A 59 12.38 9.19 -4.31
N TRP A 60 12.68 8.12 -3.55
CA TRP A 60 13.07 6.82 -4.12
C TRP A 60 11.97 6.19 -4.97
N ALA A 61 10.74 6.14 -4.46
CA ALA A 61 9.61 5.60 -5.22
C ALA A 61 9.39 6.38 -6.54
N ALA A 62 9.49 7.71 -6.50
CA ALA A 62 9.40 8.56 -7.67
C ALA A 62 10.52 8.27 -8.68
N SER A 63 11.77 8.12 -8.22
CA SER A 63 12.90 7.77 -9.08
C SER A 63 12.75 6.40 -9.73
N ILE A 64 12.23 5.40 -8.99
CA ILE A 64 11.96 4.06 -9.53
C ILE A 64 10.85 4.09 -10.59
N LEU A 65 9.84 4.94 -10.38
CA LEU A 65 8.66 5.08 -11.23
C LEU A 65 8.82 6.14 -12.33
N ASP A 66 10.01 6.73 -12.46
CA ASP A 66 10.29 7.73 -13.47
C ASP A 66 10.11 7.15 -14.89
N GLU A 67 9.70 8.01 -15.84
CA GLU A 67 9.33 7.64 -17.20
C GLU A 67 10.49 7.04 -18.01
N THR A 68 11.72 7.23 -17.53
CA THR A 68 12.93 6.59 -18.05
C THR A 68 12.94 5.07 -17.83
N THR A 69 12.22 4.57 -16.82
CA THR A 69 12.00 3.15 -16.57
C THR A 69 10.86 2.63 -17.44
N LYS A 70 11.18 2.25 -18.69
CA LYS A 70 10.18 1.85 -19.69
C LYS A 70 9.26 0.75 -19.19
N GLY A 71 7.96 1.04 -19.16
CA GLY A 71 6.89 0.06 -18.97
C GLY A 71 6.58 -0.33 -17.53
N VAL A 72 7.25 0.23 -16.52
CA VAL A 72 6.90 -0.02 -15.11
C VAL A 72 5.77 0.93 -14.69
N VAL A 73 4.73 0.37 -14.05
CA VAL A 73 3.57 1.13 -13.56
C VAL A 73 3.35 1.00 -12.05
N GLY A 74 4.28 0.37 -11.34
CA GLY A 74 4.17 0.23 -9.89
C GLY A 74 5.39 -0.35 -9.20
N ILE A 75 5.30 -0.40 -7.87
CA ILE A 75 6.27 -0.96 -6.95
C ILE A 75 5.59 -2.00 -6.08
N LYS A 76 6.23 -3.16 -5.90
CA LYS A 76 5.80 -4.22 -4.99
C LYS A 76 6.82 -4.39 -3.86
N TYR A 77 6.38 -4.34 -2.61
CA TYR A 77 7.26 -4.34 -1.43
C TYR A 77 6.62 -5.04 -0.23
N ARG A 78 7.42 -5.37 0.80
CA ARG A 78 6.92 -5.86 2.09
C ARG A 78 6.79 -4.69 3.05
N ALA A 79 5.60 -4.47 3.61
CA ALA A 79 5.37 -3.35 4.51
C ALA A 79 5.89 -3.68 5.91
N ARG A 80 6.39 -2.66 6.62
CA ARG A 80 6.86 -2.79 8.02
C ARG A 80 5.89 -3.55 8.94
N ASN A 81 4.59 -3.31 8.77
CA ASN A 81 3.57 -3.84 9.67
C ASN A 81 2.96 -5.16 9.19
N ASP A 82 3.26 -5.62 7.98
CA ASP A 82 2.76 -6.89 7.45
C ASP A 82 3.85 -7.45 6.51
N GLU A 83 4.76 -8.22 7.12
CA GLU A 83 5.90 -8.77 6.40
C GLU A 83 5.56 -10.04 5.62
N ASP A 84 4.45 -10.71 5.94
CA ASP A 84 4.04 -11.93 5.26
C ASP A 84 3.44 -11.63 3.89
N LYS A 85 2.82 -10.45 3.74
CA LYS A 85 2.17 -10.03 2.50
C LYS A 85 2.95 -8.96 1.76
N PHE A 86 2.60 -8.80 0.48
CA PHE A 86 3.09 -7.71 -0.34
C PHE A 86 2.08 -6.56 -0.37
N SER A 87 2.61 -5.35 -0.29
CA SER A 87 1.92 -4.12 -0.64
C SER A 87 2.34 -3.67 -2.03
N VAL A 88 1.44 -2.98 -2.72
CA VAL A 88 1.69 -2.47 -4.07
C VAL A 88 1.34 -0.99 -4.10
N VAL A 89 2.24 -0.18 -4.67
CA VAL A 89 1.97 1.21 -5.07
C VAL A 89 1.90 1.23 -6.59
N MET A 90 0.85 1.83 -7.14
CA MET A 90 0.60 1.90 -8.58
C MET A 90 0.54 3.36 -9.02
N THR A 91 1.11 3.68 -10.18
CA THR A 91 0.86 4.95 -10.86
C THR A 91 -0.31 4.77 -11.82
N ILE A 92 -1.27 5.69 -11.74
CA ILE A 92 -2.40 5.75 -12.66
C ILE A 92 -2.21 7.01 -13.49
N LYS A 93 -1.93 6.86 -14.78
CA LYS A 93 -1.97 7.98 -15.72
C LYS A 93 -3.37 8.00 -16.35
N PRO A 94 -4.21 9.01 -16.06
CA PRO A 94 -5.46 9.16 -16.77
C PRO A 94 -5.19 9.33 -18.27
N ASN A 95 -6.01 8.71 -19.12
CA ASN A 95 -6.06 8.91 -20.59
C ASN A 95 -4.91 8.32 -21.45
N VAL A 96 -4.15 7.33 -20.95
CA VAL A 96 -3.12 6.64 -21.77
C VAL A 96 -3.62 5.28 -22.27
N GLY A 97 -4.76 5.23 -22.96
CA GLY A 97 -5.27 4.06 -23.72
C GLY A 97 -5.63 2.78 -22.94
N VAL A 98 -5.00 2.52 -21.79
CA VAL A 98 -5.23 1.44 -20.83
C VAL A 98 -5.16 2.08 -19.45
N GLY A 99 -6.29 2.23 -18.78
CA GLY A 99 -6.35 2.71 -17.41
C GLY A 99 -6.19 1.55 -16.41
N LEU A 100 -5.91 1.87 -15.14
CA LEU A 100 -5.86 0.84 -14.09
C LEU A 100 -7.17 0.06 -13.96
N HIS A 101 -8.30 0.65 -14.38
CA HIS A 101 -9.61 -0.01 -14.43
C HIS A 101 -9.70 -1.12 -15.49
N ASP A 102 -8.84 -1.08 -16.51
CA ASP A 102 -8.75 -2.14 -17.52
C ASP A 102 -7.93 -3.33 -17.02
N LEU A 103 -7.02 -3.08 -16.07
CA LEU A 103 -6.10 -4.07 -15.48
C LEU A 103 -6.59 -4.63 -14.13
N MET A 104 -7.66 -4.06 -13.57
CA MET A 104 -8.18 -4.43 -12.27
C MET A 104 -9.70 -4.38 -12.23
N ALA A 105 -10.32 -5.46 -11.76
CA ALA A 105 -11.75 -5.51 -11.48
C ALA A 105 -12.02 -5.44 -9.97
N VAL A 106 -13.05 -4.70 -9.56
CA VAL A 106 -13.55 -4.76 -8.18
C VAL A 106 -14.20 -6.13 -7.98
N SER A 107 -13.57 -6.97 -7.16
CA SER A 107 -14.07 -8.32 -6.86
C SER A 107 -14.95 -8.38 -5.61
N ARG A 108 -14.84 -7.39 -4.71
CA ARG A 108 -15.69 -7.28 -3.51
C ARG A 108 -15.80 -5.84 -3.01
N GLY A 109 -16.96 -5.47 -2.47
CA GLY A 109 -17.23 -4.17 -1.87
C GLY A 109 -18.14 -3.29 -2.75
N PRO A 110 -18.29 -1.99 -2.42
CA PRO A 110 -17.62 -1.27 -1.33
C PRO A 110 -18.21 -1.62 0.06
N ILE A 111 -17.35 -1.89 1.03
CA ILE A 111 -17.73 -2.04 2.45
C ILE A 111 -17.53 -0.68 3.12
N LYS A 112 -18.60 -0.06 3.62
CA LYS A 112 -18.50 1.18 4.42
C LYS A 112 -17.75 0.89 5.71
N LEU A 113 -16.78 1.74 6.06
CA LEU A 113 -15.95 1.54 7.25
C LEU A 113 -16.46 2.27 8.50
N ASP A 114 -17.48 3.11 8.35
CA ASP A 114 -18.10 3.88 9.42
C ASP A 114 -19.45 3.34 9.90
N ASP A 115 -19.94 2.25 9.30
CA ASP A 115 -21.09 1.50 9.80
C ASP A 115 -20.68 0.40 10.81
N ARG A 116 -21.67 -0.24 11.44
CA ARG A 116 -21.42 -1.27 12.47
C ARG A 116 -20.57 -2.43 11.93
N ALA A 117 -20.86 -2.93 10.73
CA ALA A 117 -20.17 -4.08 10.17
C ALA A 117 -18.73 -3.73 9.76
N GLY A 118 -18.53 -2.56 9.15
CA GLY A 118 -17.22 -2.02 8.81
C GLY A 118 -16.33 -1.80 10.02
N LEU A 119 -16.89 -1.25 11.10
CA LEU A 119 -16.13 -1.04 12.34
C LEU A 119 -15.66 -2.36 12.96
N GLU A 120 -16.51 -3.38 12.98
CA GLU A 120 -16.12 -4.71 13.47
C GLU A 120 -15.05 -5.36 12.58
N LEU A 121 -15.14 -5.19 11.26
CA LEU A 121 -14.10 -5.62 10.33
C LEU A 121 -12.76 -4.93 10.61
N VAL A 122 -12.76 -3.60 10.77
CA VAL A 122 -11.55 -2.82 11.08
C VAL A 122 -10.98 -3.24 12.43
N ARG A 123 -11.82 -3.40 13.46
CA ARG A 123 -11.39 -3.84 14.80
C ARG A 123 -10.75 -5.21 14.77
N SER A 124 -11.39 -6.18 14.12
CA SER A 124 -10.86 -7.54 13.97
C SER A 124 -9.51 -7.54 13.25
N HIS A 125 -9.36 -6.75 12.19
CA HIS A 125 -8.10 -6.67 11.44
C HIS A 125 -7.00 -5.95 12.22
N LEU A 126 -7.31 -4.83 12.88
CA LEU A 126 -6.31 -4.04 13.61
C LEU A 126 -5.87 -4.67 14.93
N ALA A 127 -6.68 -5.57 15.51
CA ALA A 127 -6.31 -6.36 16.68
C ALA A 127 -5.03 -7.20 16.44
N THR A 128 -4.82 -7.70 15.21
CA THR A 128 -3.59 -8.42 14.82
C THR A 128 -2.32 -7.58 14.96
N TYR A 129 -2.46 -6.26 15.02
CA TYR A 129 -1.36 -5.30 15.07
C TYR A 129 -1.41 -4.40 16.31
N ASN A 130 -2.06 -4.84 17.38
CA ASN A 130 -2.20 -4.11 18.65
C ASN A 130 -2.67 -2.65 18.49
N ALA A 131 -3.59 -2.41 17.54
CA ALA A 131 -4.02 -1.07 17.17
C ALA A 131 -5.51 -0.83 17.42
N PRO A 132 -5.91 -0.40 18.64
CA PRO A 132 -7.32 -0.21 18.96
C PRO A 132 -7.98 0.92 18.15
N VAL A 133 -9.28 0.74 17.90
CA VAL A 133 -10.16 1.79 17.36
C VAL A 133 -10.90 2.47 18.51
N ILE A 134 -10.66 3.78 18.69
CA ILE A 134 -11.31 4.61 19.72
C ILE A 134 -12.31 5.60 19.12
#